data_AF-A0A1A8NQ20-F1
#
_entry.id   AF-A0A1A8NQ20-F1
#
_cell.length_a   1.000
_cell.length_b   1.000
_cell.length_c   1.000
_cell.angle_alpha   90.00
_cell.angle_beta   90.00
_cell.angle_gamma   90.00
#
_symmetry.space_group_name_H-M   'P 1'
#
loop_
_entity.id
_entity.type
_entity.pdbx_description
1 polymer ?
#
loop_
_entity_poly.entity_id
_entity_poly.type
_entity_poly.pdbx_seq_one_letter_code
_entity_poly.pdbx_strand_id
1 'polypeptide(L)'
;LISTLHHLQLTPAVSLQIAASLPNNNYFNNAFRNSFFYQEAEEMLFVRRQRLQSVGGFSLMLIHCLSHIKIKDMSPDSSPAFQRLFFKSLQECLGQLFLAKMDTSPSGLSS
;
A
#
# COMPACT_ATOMS: atom_id res chain seq x y z
N LEU A 1 8.72 0.16 -3.01
CA LEU A 1 7.38 -0.26 -2.51
C LEU A 1 6.40 -0.54 -3.66
N ILE A 2 5.84 0.45 -4.36
CA ILE A 2 4.88 0.18 -5.48
C ILE A 2 5.53 -0.69 -6.56
N SER A 3 6.72 -0.32 -7.05
CA SER A 3 7.46 -1.12 -8.04
C SER A 3 7.78 -2.54 -7.52
N THR A 4 8.15 -2.67 -6.25
CA THR A 4 8.40 -3.96 -5.59
C THR A 4 7.15 -4.84 -5.56
N LEU A 5 6.02 -4.30 -5.12
CA LEU A 5 4.74 -5.03 -5.04
C LEU A 5 4.22 -5.43 -6.42
N HIS A 6 4.40 -4.57 -7.41
CA HIS A 6 4.05 -4.86 -8.80
C HIS A 6 4.94 -5.96 -9.39
N HIS A 7 6.26 -5.90 -9.17
CA HIS A 7 7.19 -6.95 -9.62
C HIS A 7 6.85 -8.32 -9.01
N LEU A 8 6.46 -8.34 -7.73
CA LEU A 8 6.00 -9.55 -7.04
C LEU A 8 4.58 -9.98 -7.44
N GLN A 9 3.93 -9.29 -8.38
CA GLN A 9 2.55 -9.50 -8.85
C GLN A 9 1.47 -9.46 -7.75
N LEU A 10 1.79 -8.86 -6.60
CA LEU A 10 0.90 -8.79 -5.44
C LEU A 10 -0.17 -7.71 -5.62
N THR A 11 0.12 -6.67 -6.42
CA THR A 11 -0.76 -5.51 -6.60
C THR A 11 -0.81 -5.08 -8.08
N PRO A 12 -1.91 -4.45 -8.53
CA PRO A 12 -1.99 -3.91 -9.89
C PRO A 12 -1.04 -2.73 -10.09
N ALA A 13 -0.71 -2.43 -11.35
CA ALA A 13 -0.08 -1.16 -11.72
C ALA A 13 -1.14 -0.05 -11.56
N VAL A 14 -0.85 0.93 -10.72
CA VAL A 14 -1.75 2.08 -10.52
C VAL A 14 -0.93 3.36 -10.50
N SER A 15 -1.50 4.42 -11.06
CA SER A 15 -0.92 5.76 -10.97
C SER A 15 -1.22 6.36 -9.61
N LEU A 16 -0.19 6.87 -8.93
CA LEU A 16 -0.35 7.54 -7.63
C LEU A 16 -0.32 9.06 -7.80
N GLN A 17 -1.36 9.75 -7.30
CA GLN A 17 -1.41 11.21 -7.25
C GLN A 17 -1.62 11.72 -5.82
N ILE A 18 -1.02 12.87 -5.52
CA ILE A 18 -1.19 13.56 -4.23
C ILE A 18 -2.24 14.64 -4.36
N ALA A 19 -3.27 14.59 -3.52
CA ALA A 19 -4.39 15.49 -3.55
C ALA A 19 -4.47 16.35 -2.28
N ALA A 20 -4.94 17.59 -2.43
CA ALA A 20 -5.23 18.48 -1.31
C ALA A 20 -6.57 18.15 -0.64
N SER A 21 -7.54 17.71 -1.43
CA SER A 21 -8.86 17.24 -1.03
C SER A 21 -9.22 15.97 -1.78
N LEU A 22 -10.21 15.22 -1.28
CA LEU A 22 -10.71 14.01 -1.92
C LEU A 22 -12.22 14.11 -2.09
N PRO A 23 -12.79 13.48 -3.13
CA PRO A 23 -14.23 13.30 -3.24
C PRO A 23 -14.80 12.50 -2.07
N ASN A 24 -16.10 12.63 -1.85
CA ASN A 24 -16.83 11.72 -0.98
C ASN A 24 -16.84 10.31 -1.59
N ASN A 25 -16.83 9.29 -0.74
CA ASN A 25 -16.89 7.89 -1.15
C ASN A 25 -17.77 7.07 -0.22
N ASN A 26 -18.12 5.88 -0.71
CA ASN A 26 -18.93 4.86 -0.04
C ASN A 26 -18.07 3.70 0.51
N TYR A 27 -16.79 3.93 0.84
CA TYR A 27 -15.89 2.90 1.37
C TYR A 27 -16.21 2.62 2.86
N PHE A 28 -17.37 2.05 3.13
CA PHE A 28 -17.85 1.80 4.49
C PHE A 28 -16.94 0.78 5.20
N ASN A 29 -16.65 0.99 6.49
CA ASN A 29 -15.78 0.08 7.27
C ASN A 29 -14.40 -0.16 6.64
N ASN A 30 -13.88 0.82 5.91
CA ASN A 30 -12.50 0.90 5.45
C ASN A 30 -11.75 1.88 6.35
N ALA A 31 -10.69 1.42 7.02
CA ALA A 31 -9.94 2.20 8.01
C ALA A 31 -9.30 3.47 7.43
N PHE A 32 -9.09 3.52 6.12
CA PHE A 32 -8.45 4.62 5.42
C PHE A 32 -9.37 5.37 4.46
N ARG A 33 -10.69 5.17 4.54
CA ARG A 33 -11.68 5.78 3.61
C ARG A 33 -11.56 7.28 3.39
N ASN A 34 -11.08 8.03 4.38
CA ASN A 34 -10.93 9.49 4.29
C ASN A 34 -9.53 9.92 3.81
N SER A 35 -8.64 8.97 3.54
CA SER A 35 -7.22 9.21 3.23
C SER A 35 -6.88 9.02 1.75
N PHE A 36 -7.70 8.30 1.01
CA PHE A 36 -7.50 8.03 -0.41
C PHE A 36 -8.82 8.00 -1.18
N PHE A 37 -8.72 8.09 -2.50
CA PHE A 37 -9.81 7.82 -3.44
C PHE A 37 -9.23 7.04 -4.62
N TYR A 38 -9.87 5.94 -5.01
CA TYR A 38 -9.47 5.17 -6.17
C TYR A 38 -10.45 5.39 -7.30
N GLN A 39 -9.94 5.85 -8.44
CA GLN A 39 -10.68 6.06 -9.66
C GLN A 39 -10.37 4.90 -10.62
N GLU A 40 -11.31 3.97 -10.75
CA GLU A 40 -11.08 2.71 -11.44
C GLU A 40 -10.91 2.86 -12.95
N ALA A 41 -11.64 3.79 -13.59
CA ALA A 41 -11.60 3.97 -15.04
C ALA A 41 -10.21 4.42 -15.56
N GLU A 42 -9.46 5.15 -14.75
CA GLU A 42 -8.12 5.66 -15.05
C GLU A 42 -7.00 4.96 -14.26
N GLU A 43 -7.34 3.91 -13.51
CA GLU A 43 -6.41 3.17 -12.62
C GLU A 43 -5.59 4.11 -11.71
N MET A 44 -6.26 5.13 -11.16
CA MET A 44 -5.63 6.24 -10.47
C MET A 44 -5.98 6.26 -8.98
N LEU A 45 -4.94 6.22 -8.14
CA LEU A 45 -5.03 6.32 -6.70
C LEU A 45 -4.64 7.73 -6.24
N PHE A 46 -5.60 8.46 -5.69
CA PHE A 46 -5.38 9.76 -5.08
C PHE A 46 -5.17 9.60 -3.58
N VAL A 47 -4.13 10.22 -3.04
CA VAL A 47 -3.79 10.18 -1.61
C VAL A 47 -3.70 11.59 -1.04
N ARG A 48 -4.28 11.79 0.15
CA ARG A 48 -4.13 13.07 0.88
C ARG A 48 -2.68 13.36 1.23
N ARG A 49 -2.22 14.58 0.94
CA ARG A 49 -0.86 15.05 1.27
C ARG A 49 -0.45 14.81 2.73
N GLN A 50 -1.39 14.93 3.67
CA GLN A 50 -1.14 14.73 5.10
C GLN A 50 -0.62 13.32 5.43
N ARG A 51 -0.88 12.33 4.59
CA ARG A 51 -0.38 10.97 4.79
C ARG A 51 1.11 10.81 4.56
N LEU A 52 1.74 11.76 3.87
CA LEU A 52 3.17 11.76 3.59
C LEU A 52 4.05 12.15 4.79
N GLN A 53 3.45 12.57 5.90
CA GLN A 53 4.17 12.98 7.11
C GLN A 53 4.85 11.81 7.84
N SER A 54 4.44 10.57 7.56
CA SER A 54 5.05 9.37 8.12
C SER A 54 5.29 8.36 6.99
N VAL A 55 6.55 8.02 6.74
CA VAL A 55 6.91 7.01 5.72
C VAL A 55 6.27 5.66 6.06
N GLY A 56 6.30 5.25 7.33
CA GLY A 56 5.68 3.99 7.78
C GLY A 56 4.16 4.00 7.63
N GLY A 57 3.51 5.08 8.08
CA GLY A 57 2.06 5.24 7.96
C GLY A 57 1.59 5.29 6.49
N PHE A 58 2.32 6.03 5.64
CA PHE A 58 2.06 6.07 4.21
C PHE A 58 2.23 4.70 3.55
N SER A 59 3.31 3.98 3.87
CA SER A 59 3.59 2.65 3.32
C SER A 59 2.51 1.63 3.69
N LEU A 60 2.09 1.61 4.96
CA LEU A 60 1.02 0.74 5.44
C LEU A 60 -0.31 1.03 4.71
N MET A 61 -0.69 2.30 4.61
CA MET A 61 -1.89 2.71 3.90
C MET A 61 -1.82 2.34 2.43
N LEU A 62 -0.66 2.48 1.79
CA LEU A 62 -0.51 2.14 0.38
C LEU A 62 -0.69 0.63 0.14
N ILE A 63 -0.12 -0.22 1.00
CA ILE A 63 -0.33 -1.68 0.94
C ILE A 63 -1.82 -2.02 1.14
N HIS A 64 -2.50 -1.34 2.07
CA HIS A 64 -3.94 -1.49 2.30
C HIS A 64 -4.76 -1.13 1.04
N CYS A 65 -4.55 0.06 0.47
CA CYS A 65 -5.25 0.50 -0.74
C CYS A 65 -5.04 -0.48 -1.90
N LEU A 66 -3.78 -0.86 -2.16
CA LEU A 66 -3.46 -1.76 -3.26
C LEU A 66 -4.08 -3.16 -3.09
N SER A 67 -4.24 -3.61 -1.84
CA SER A 67 -4.93 -4.87 -1.55
C SER A 67 -6.41 -4.79 -1.93
N HIS A 68 -7.10 -3.71 -1.58
CA HIS A 68 -8.49 -3.46 -2.00
C HIS A 68 -8.63 -3.35 -3.52
N ILE A 69 -7.73 -2.63 -4.19
CA ILE A 69 -7.77 -2.49 -5.66
C ILE A 69 -7.60 -3.87 -6.31
N LYS A 70 -6.67 -4.70 -5.83
CA LYS A 70 -6.42 -6.04 -6.38
C LYS A 70 -7.64 -6.96 -6.26
N ILE A 71 -8.38 -6.89 -5.15
CA ILE A 71 -9.60 -7.70 -4.96
C ILE A 71 -10.85 -7.05 -5.56
N LYS A 72 -10.74 -5.84 -6.12
CA LYS A 72 -11.83 -5.05 -6.70
C LYS A 72 -12.98 -4.81 -5.72
N ASP A 73 -12.64 -4.59 -4.47
CA ASP A 73 -13.59 -4.31 -3.40
C ASP A 73 -12.94 -3.33 -2.42
N MET A 74 -13.55 -2.16 -2.23
CA MET A 74 -13.04 -1.10 -1.35
C MET A 74 -13.51 -1.24 0.10
N SER A 75 -14.38 -2.20 0.42
CA SER A 75 -14.98 -2.32 1.74
C SER A 75 -15.74 -3.63 1.96
N PRO A 76 -15.64 -4.28 3.14
CA PRO A 76 -15.00 -3.82 4.38
C PRO A 76 -13.60 -4.42 4.63
N ASP A 77 -12.85 -3.87 5.58
CA ASP A 77 -11.54 -4.41 6.04
C ASP A 77 -11.66 -5.79 6.73
N SER A 78 -12.88 -6.21 7.08
CA SER A 78 -13.17 -7.53 7.65
C SER A 78 -13.32 -8.63 6.60
N SER A 79 -13.32 -8.29 5.30
CA SER A 79 -13.42 -9.27 4.23
C SER A 79 -12.26 -10.27 4.29
N PRO A 80 -12.51 -11.59 4.34
CA PRO A 80 -11.44 -12.59 4.34
C PRO A 80 -10.54 -12.51 3.11
N ALA A 81 -11.07 -12.09 1.96
CA ALA A 81 -10.29 -11.90 0.74
C ALA A 81 -9.30 -10.74 0.90
N PHE A 82 -9.75 -9.61 1.45
CA PHE A 82 -8.90 -8.47 1.76
C PHE A 82 -7.82 -8.84 2.77
N GLN A 83 -8.20 -9.42 3.92
CA GLN A 83 -7.26 -9.72 5.00
C GLN A 83 -6.13 -10.65 4.54
N ARG A 84 -6.47 -11.73 3.81
CA ARG A 84 -5.47 -12.65 3.26
C ARG A 84 -4.45 -11.93 2.39
N LEU A 85 -4.92 -11.07 1.47
CA LEU A 85 -4.03 -10.36 0.57
C LEU A 85 -3.22 -9.27 1.28
N PHE A 86 -3.86 -8.53 2.18
CA PHE A 86 -3.23 -7.45 2.94
C PHE A 86 -2.09 -7.99 3.82
N PHE A 87 -2.34 -9.03 4.62
CA PHE A 87 -1.32 -9.62 5.47
C PHE A 87 -0.20 -10.28 4.67
N LYS A 88 -0.52 -10.97 3.56
CA LYS A 88 0.50 -11.51 2.66
C LYS A 88 1.39 -10.40 2.10
N SER A 89 0.80 -9.33 1.56
CA SER A 89 1.55 -8.22 0.97
C SER A 89 2.41 -7.49 2.02
N LEU A 90 1.92 -7.36 3.24
CA LEU A 90 2.66 -6.78 4.35
C LEU A 90 3.87 -7.66 4.75
N GLN A 91 3.68 -8.97 4.87
CA GLN A 91 4.76 -9.91 5.19
C GLN A 91 5.88 -9.87 4.15
N GLU A 92 5.53 -9.88 2.86
CA GLU A 92 6.51 -9.80 1.75
C GLU A 92 7.27 -8.47 1.79
N CYS A 93 6.58 -7.35 2.01
CA CYS A 93 7.24 -6.05 2.13
C CYS A 93 8.21 -6.00 3.31
N LEU A 94 7.80 -6.52 4.47
CA LEU A 94 8.65 -6.54 5.66
C LEU A 94 9.85 -7.47 5.49
N GLY A 95 9.66 -8.64 4.87
CA GLY A 95 10.75 -9.57 4.53
C GLY A 95 11.80 -8.92 3.64
N GLN A 96 11.37 -8.23 2.58
CA GLN A 96 12.30 -7.52 1.68
C GLN A 96 13.01 -6.36 2.37
N LEU A 97 12.32 -5.60 3.23
CA LEU A 97 12.95 -4.53 4.02
C LEU A 97 13.99 -5.08 5.00
N PHE A 98 13.70 -6.22 5.63
CA PHE A 98 14.62 -6.88 6.53
C PHE A 98 15.90 -7.34 5.80
N LEU A 99 15.74 -8.02 4.65
CA LEU A 99 16.87 -8.47 3.83
C LEU A 99 17.70 -7.30 3.31
N ALA A 100 17.05 -6.25 2.78
CA ALA A 100 17.75 -5.06 2.29
C ALA A 100 18.58 -4.37 3.39
N LYS A 101 18.12 -4.41 4.65
CA LYS A 101 18.89 -3.89 5.78
C LYS A 101 20.11 -4.76 6.11
N MET A 102 19.99 -6.08 5.97
CA MET A 102 21.08 -7.02 6.19
C MET A 102 22.19 -6.87 5.13
N ASP A 103 21.81 -6.70 3.85
CA ASP A 103 22.77 -6.52 2.75
C ASP A 103 23.55 -5.20 2.84
N THR A 104 22.97 -4.18 3.51
CA THR A 104 23.67 -2.92 3.80
C THR A 104 24.54 -2.95 5.06
N SER A 105 24.58 -4.07 5.79
CA SER A 105 25.55 -4.22 6.87
C SER A 105 26.94 -4.29 6.24
N PRO A 106 27.88 -3.38 6.55
CA PRO A 106 29.24 -3.50 6.04
C PRO A 106 29.76 -4.83 6.55
N SER A 107 30.03 -5.75 5.61
CA SER A 107 30.92 -6.89 5.82
C SER A 107 32.08 -6.37 6.67
N GLY A 108 32.20 -6.96 7.85
CA GLY A 108 33.03 -6.44 8.92
C GLY A 108 34.46 -6.15 8.47
N LEU A 109 35.11 -5.27 9.23
CA LEU A 109 36.56 -5.25 9.31
C LEU A 109 37.05 -6.70 9.47
N SER A 110 37.64 -7.23 8.42
CA SER A 110 38.54 -8.37 8.49
C SER A 110 39.80 -7.98 7.73
N SER A 111 40.78 -7.57 8.55
CA SER A 111 42.22 -7.89 8.51
C SER A 111 43.00 -7.65 7.23
#